data_AF-A0A7K0CLD5-F1
#
_entry.id   AF-A0A7K0CLD5-F1
#
_cell.length_a   1.000
_cell.length_b   1.000
_cell.length_c   1.000
_cell.angle_alpha   90.00
_cell.angle_beta   90.00
_cell.angle_gamma   90.00
#
_symmetry.space_group_name_H-M   'P 1'
#
loop_
_entity.id
_entity.type
_entity.pdbx_description
1 polymer ?
#
loop_
_entity_poly.entity_id
_entity_poly.type
_entity_poly.pdbx_seq_one_letter_code
_entity_poly.pdbx_strand_id
1 'polypeptide(L)'
;MEWDPLRSRWEQVHEVITARIRAGTYPPGQRIPSLLDIQAEFGIANVTARKVLVKLREDGLVVSPPGMGTFVVRELPPETD
;
A
#
# COMPACT_ATOMS: atom_id res chain seq x y z
N MET A 1 -11.20 12.69 2.60
CA MET A 1 -9.73 12.73 2.75
C MET A 1 -9.25 13.97 2.03
N GLU A 2 -8.71 14.93 2.75
CA GLU A 2 -8.09 16.12 2.16
C GLU A 2 -6.65 15.77 1.81
N TRP A 3 -6.21 16.10 0.60
CA TRP A 3 -4.90 15.73 0.07
C TRP A 3 -4.08 16.98 -0.16
N ASP A 4 -2.79 16.92 0.14
CA ASP A 4 -1.86 18.02 -0.12
C ASP A 4 -1.65 18.17 -1.64
N PRO A 5 -2.00 19.31 -2.25
CA PRO A 5 -1.81 19.54 -3.68
C PRO A 5 -0.33 19.71 -4.09
N LEU A 6 0.57 19.97 -3.14
CA LEU A 6 2.02 20.10 -3.38
C LEU A 6 2.75 18.75 -3.40
N ARG A 7 2.09 17.68 -2.96
CA ARG A 7 2.65 16.32 -2.90
C ARG A 7 1.96 15.41 -3.89
N SER A 8 2.69 14.46 -4.45
CA SER A 8 2.06 13.56 -5.40
C SER A 8 1.02 12.66 -4.72
N ARG A 9 -0.11 12.42 -5.40
CA ARG A 9 -1.22 11.65 -4.80
C ARG A 9 -0.81 10.22 -4.44
N TRP A 10 0.05 9.61 -5.25
CA TRP A 10 0.48 8.22 -5.01
C TRP A 10 1.37 8.10 -3.77
N GLU A 11 2.21 9.10 -3.46
CA GLU A 11 3.02 9.12 -2.24
C GLU A 11 2.14 9.20 -1.00
N GLN A 12 1.14 10.08 -1.00
CA GLN A 12 0.23 10.22 0.12
C GLN A 12 -0.60 8.93 0.35
N VAL A 13 -1.04 8.26 -0.72
CA VAL A 13 -1.74 6.97 -0.61
C VAL A 13 -0.81 5.87 -0.11
N HIS A 14 0.45 5.86 -0.58
CA HIS A 14 1.47 4.95 -0.08
C HIS A 14 1.67 5.10 1.43
N GLU A 15 1.84 6.32 1.92
CA GLU A 15 1.98 6.61 3.35
C GLU A 15 0.80 6.14 4.18
N VAL A 16 -0.43 6.37 3.71
CA VAL A 16 -1.64 5.90 4.39
C VAL A 16 -1.67 4.38 4.48
N ILE A 17 -1.36 3.65 3.40
CA ILE A 17 -1.36 2.18 3.43
C ILE A 17 -0.22 1.66 4.30
N THR A 18 0.97 2.24 4.23
CA THR A 18 2.10 1.89 5.10
C THR A 18 1.75 2.08 6.57
N ALA A 19 1.14 3.22 6.94
CA ALA A 19 0.69 3.47 8.30
C ALA A 19 -0.34 2.41 8.77
N ARG A 20 -1.27 2.00 7.91
CA ARG A 20 -2.24 0.94 8.22
C ARG A 20 -1.58 -0.43 8.42
N ILE A 21 -0.58 -0.76 7.61
CA ILE A 21 0.22 -1.99 7.78
C ILE A 21 0.93 -1.97 9.12
N ARG A 22 1.63 -0.86 9.43
CA ARG A 22 2.38 -0.67 10.68
C ARG A 22 1.49 -0.68 11.92
N ALA A 23 0.29 -0.09 11.81
CA ALA A 23 -0.71 -0.09 12.87
C ALA A 23 -1.42 -1.45 13.06
N GLY A 24 -1.12 -2.45 12.23
CA GLY A 24 -1.74 -3.78 12.29
C GLY A 24 -3.19 -3.82 11.78
N THR A 25 -3.66 -2.77 11.10
CA THR A 25 -4.96 -2.81 10.39
C THR A 25 -4.98 -3.94 9.37
N TYR A 26 -3.83 -4.19 8.73
CA TYR A 26 -3.59 -5.38 7.92
C TYR A 26 -2.52 -6.23 8.64
N PRO A 27 -2.91 -7.30 9.35
CA PRO A 27 -1.96 -8.12 10.09
C PRO A 27 -0.92 -8.78 9.16
N PRO A 28 0.29 -9.09 9.68
CA PRO A 28 1.29 -9.85 8.93
C PRO A 28 0.72 -11.15 8.34
N GLY A 29 0.97 -11.38 7.05
CA GLY A 29 0.45 -12.54 6.30
C GLY A 29 -0.99 -12.39 5.80
N GLN A 30 -1.70 -11.30 6.13
CA GLN A 30 -3.04 -11.04 5.61
C GLN A 30 -3.02 -10.25 4.31
N ARG A 31 -4.12 -10.36 3.55
CA ARG A 31 -4.32 -9.57 2.33
C ARG A 31 -4.54 -8.10 2.64
N ILE A 32 -3.93 -7.25 1.82
CA ILE A 32 -4.27 -5.82 1.76
C ILE A 32 -5.33 -5.57 0.68
N PRO A 33 -5.93 -4.37 0.62
CA PRO A 33 -6.84 -4.00 -0.46
C PRO A 33 -6.22 -4.26 -1.84
N SER A 34 -7.03 -4.77 -2.77
CA SER A 34 -6.58 -5.01 -4.14
C SER A 34 -6.34 -3.70 -4.88
N LEU A 35 -5.76 -3.80 -6.08
CA LEU A 35 -5.59 -2.64 -6.96
C LEU A 35 -6.90 -1.88 -7.19
N LEU A 36 -8.00 -2.61 -7.43
CA LEU A 36 -9.32 -2.02 -7.66
C LEU A 36 -9.89 -1.39 -6.39
N ASP A 37 -9.66 -2.02 -5.23
CA ASP A 37 -10.11 -1.48 -3.94
C ASP A 37 -9.37 -0.17 -3.62
N ILE A 38 -8.05 -0.11 -3.87
CA ILE A 38 -7.25 1.11 -3.69
C ILE A 38 -7.76 2.22 -4.62
N GLN A 39 -8.11 1.90 -5.87
CA GLN A 39 -8.70 2.90 -6.77
C GLN A 39 -10.03 3.44 -6.25
N ALA A 40 -10.92 2.54 -5.83
CA ALA A 40 -12.25 2.89 -5.35
C ALA A 40 -12.17 3.70 -4.04
N GLU A 41 -11.29 3.31 -3.11
CA GLU A 41 -11.14 3.94 -1.82
C GLU A 41 -10.51 5.34 -1.93
N PHE A 42 -9.44 5.48 -2.71
CA PHE A 42 -8.67 6.73 -2.76
C PHE A 42 -9.03 7.62 -3.96
N GLY A 43 -9.90 7.15 -4.87
CA GLY A 43 -10.32 7.89 -6.06
C GLY A 43 -9.18 8.15 -7.03
N ILE A 44 -8.25 7.20 -7.20
CA ILE A 44 -7.05 7.35 -8.03
C ILE A 44 -7.09 6.47 -9.28
N ALA A 45 -6.32 6.86 -10.30
CA ALA A 45 -6.18 6.08 -11.52
C ALA A 45 -5.50 4.73 -11.25
N ASN A 46 -5.80 3.72 -12.09
CA ASN A 46 -5.25 2.36 -11.96
C ASN A 46 -3.73 2.35 -11.96
N VAL A 47 -3.10 3.12 -12.86
CA VAL A 47 -1.64 3.25 -12.96
C VAL A 47 -1.04 3.82 -11.67
N THR A 48 -1.74 4.73 -10.99
CA THR A 48 -1.34 5.35 -9.73
C THR A 48 -1.44 4.34 -8.58
N ALA A 49 -2.57 3.62 -8.48
CA ALA A 49 -2.74 2.55 -7.49
C ALA A 49 -1.71 1.43 -7.68
N ARG A 50 -1.38 1.10 -8.94
CA ARG A 50 -0.34 0.10 -9.26
C ARG A 50 1.02 0.56 -8.80
N LYS A 51 1.35 1.85 -8.99
CA LYS A 51 2.60 2.43 -8.49
C LYS A 51 2.71 2.31 -6.97
N VAL A 52 1.62 2.54 -6.24
CA VAL A 52 1.59 2.36 -4.77
C VAL A 52 1.91 0.91 -4.39
N LEU A 53 1.24 -0.07 -5.00
CA LEU A 53 1.49 -1.49 -4.72
C LEU A 53 2.92 -1.92 -5.06
N VAL A 54 3.49 -1.40 -6.14
CA VAL A 54 4.90 -1.65 -6.49
C VAL A 54 5.81 -1.07 -5.43
N LYS A 55 5.59 0.18 -4.99
CA LYS A 55 6.42 0.81 -3.97
C LYS A 55 6.35 0.09 -2.62
N LEU A 56 5.16 -0.31 -2.16
CA LEU A 56 5.00 -1.12 -0.95
C LEU A 56 5.81 -2.43 -1.00
N ARG A 57 5.91 -3.03 -2.19
CA ARG A 57 6.71 -4.24 -2.41
C ARG A 57 8.20 -3.94 -2.37
N GLU A 58 8.63 -2.87 -3.03
CA GLU A 58 10.02 -2.40 -3.02
C GLU A 58 10.49 -2.07 -1.60
N ASP A 59 9.59 -1.51 -0.78
CA ASP A 59 9.83 -1.18 0.63
C ASP A 59 9.76 -2.42 1.55
N GLY A 60 9.55 -3.62 0.98
CA GLY A 60 9.54 -4.87 1.72
C GLY A 60 8.33 -5.05 2.64
N LEU A 61 7.27 -4.25 2.49
CA LEU A 61 6.08 -4.30 3.34
C LEU A 61 5.09 -5.37 2.89
N VAL A 62 5.09 -5.69 1.60
CA VAL A 62 4.13 -6.62 0.99
C VAL A 62 4.75 -7.55 -0.04
N VAL A 63 4.10 -8.68 -0.26
CA VAL A 63 4.39 -9.64 -1.34
C VAL A 63 3.12 -9.90 -2.15
N SER A 64 3.25 -10.11 -3.46
CA SER A 64 2.08 -10.51 -4.29
C SER A 64 2.44 -11.73 -5.14
N PRO A 65 2.15 -12.94 -4.65
CA PRO A 65 2.28 -14.15 -5.44
C PRO A 65 1.33 -14.09 -6.66
N PRO A 66 1.75 -14.58 -7.85
CA PRO A 66 0.92 -14.56 -9.04
C PRO A 66 -0.47 -15.16 -8.80
N GLY A 67 -1.52 -14.43 -9.16
CA GLY A 67 -2.92 -14.87 -9.03
C GLY A 67 -3.48 -14.89 -7.60
N MET A 68 -2.71 -14.57 -6.56
CA MET A 68 -3.17 -14.67 -5.16
C MET A 68 -3.51 -13.34 -4.49
N GLY A 69 -3.24 -12.21 -5.14
CA GLY A 69 -3.38 -10.89 -4.53
C GLY A 69 -2.12 -10.44 -3.78
N THR A 70 -2.23 -9.37 -3.00
CA THR A 70 -1.12 -8.77 -2.25
C THR A 70 -1.31 -8.98 -0.76
N PHE A 71 -0.24 -9.39 -0.07
CA PHE A 71 -0.24 -9.77 1.34
C PHE A 71 0.86 -9.01 2.08
N VAL A 72 0.60 -8.65 3.34
CA VAL A 72 1.62 -8.10 4.23
C VAL A 72 2.69 -9.16 4.51
N VAL A 73 3.97 -8.77 4.52
CA VAL A 73 5.05 -9.69 4.91
C VAL A 73 4.86 -10.17 6.35
N ARG A 74 5.43 -11.34 6.67
CA ARG A 74 5.32 -11.90 8.04
C ARG A 74 6.18 -11.15 9.06
N GLU A 75 7.28 -10.57 8.59
CA GLU A 75 8.21 -9.78 9.39
C GLU A 75 8.38 -8.44 8.69
N LEU A 76 7.85 -7.38 9.30
CA LEU A 76 7.97 -6.04 8.73
C LEU A 76 9.42 -5.57 8.90
N PRO A 77 10.03 -4.94 7.87
CA PRO A 77 11.33 -4.31 8.02
C PRO A 77 11.28 -3.25 9.13
N PRO A 78 12.39 -2.91 9.80
CA PRO A 78 12.39 -1.77 10.71
C PRO A 78 11.95 -0.49 9.98
N GLU A 79 11.43 0.49 10.72
CA GLU A 79 11.28 1.83 10.16
C GLU A 79 12.68 2.38 9.91
N THR A 80 13.08 2.48 8.65
CA THR A 80 14.33 3.14 8.28
C THR A 80 14.07 4.64 8.31
N ASP A 81 14.69 5.32 9.27
CA ASP A 81 14.77 6.79 9.35
C ASP A 81 15.66 7.36 8.22
#